data_AF-A0A524GBA8-F1
#
_entry.id   AF-A0A524GBA8-F1
#
_cell.length_a   1.000
_cell.length_b   1.000
_cell.length_c   1.000
_cell.angle_alpha   90.00
_cell.angle_beta   90.00
_cell.angle_gamma   90.00
#
_symmetry.space_group_name_H-M   'P 1'
#
loop_
_entity.id
_entity.type
_entity.pdbx_description
1 polymer ?
#
loop_
_entity_poly.entity_id
_entity_poly.type
_entity_poly.pdbx_seq_one_letter_code
_entity_poly.pdbx_strand_id
1 'polypeptide(L)'
;MNEENTTRIIEDYIKKIARLLPDNFETEDLLEDLKAHINEGLENKIKNRPSESKRDLLYEVLDDLGTPEEIVEEYGIEQIQEPVSAKRGNRFEYYVVRLLAAFVVAVLAAWIVSIITEGAVDFYFAVVVLLAFAVIEWFVRAKQIGE
;
A
#
# COMPACT_ATOMS: atom_id res chain seq x y z
N MET A 1 -8.35 23.48 32.06
CA MET A 1 -7.73 23.81 30.75
C MET A 1 -8.81 23.72 29.70
N ASN A 2 -8.97 24.74 28.86
CA ASN A 2 -10.04 24.77 27.85
C ASN A 2 -9.61 23.97 26.62
N GLU A 3 -10.57 23.38 25.90
CA GLU A 3 -10.30 22.58 24.67
C GLU A 3 -9.46 23.37 23.65
N GLU A 4 -9.69 24.67 23.57
CA GLU A 4 -8.95 25.62 22.74
C GLU A 4 -7.43 25.63 23.01
N ASN A 5 -7.00 25.42 24.26
CA ASN A 5 -5.57 25.32 24.58
C ASN A 5 -4.96 23.99 24.13
N THR A 6 -5.73 22.90 24.17
CA THR A 6 -5.30 21.59 23.69
C THR A 6 -5.13 21.62 22.18
N THR A 7 -6.14 22.12 21.45
CA THR A 7 -6.10 22.24 19.98
C THR A 7 -4.89 23.05 19.52
N ARG A 8 -4.61 24.17 20.19
CA ARG A 8 -3.46 25.02 19.86
C ARG A 8 -2.11 24.30 20.04
N ILE A 9 -1.96 23.49 21.09
CA ILE A 9 -0.72 22.73 21.31
C ILE A 9 -0.54 21.67 20.21
N ILE A 10 -1.62 20.98 19.83
CA ILE A 10 -1.59 19.99 18.75
C ILE A 10 -1.25 20.67 17.42
N GLU A 11 -1.90 21.79 17.10
CA GLU A 11 -1.62 22.55 15.88
C GLU A 11 -0.18 23.06 15.82
N ASP A 12 0.35 23.58 16.93
CA ASP A 12 1.75 24.02 17.01
C ASP A 12 2.72 22.84 16.81
N TYR A 13 2.36 21.65 17.29
CA TYR A 13 3.15 20.43 17.09
C TYR A 13 3.15 19.99 15.62
N ILE A 14 1.97 19.83 15.02
CA ILE A 14 1.80 19.46 13.61
C ILE A 14 2.49 20.49 12.70
N LYS A 15 2.38 21.78 13.01
CA LYS A 15 3.03 22.85 12.23
C LYS A 15 4.56 22.80 12.27
N LYS A 16 5.16 22.28 13.34
CA LYS A 16 6.62 22.06 13.39
C LYS A 16 7.03 20.94 12.43
N ILE A 17 6.29 19.84 12.43
CA ILE A 17 6.52 18.71 11.51
C ILE A 17 6.34 19.16 10.06
N ALA A 18 5.24 19.86 9.76
CA ALA A 18 4.94 20.39 8.43
C ALA A 18 6.02 21.31 7.85
N ARG A 19 6.79 22.02 8.70
CA ARG A 19 7.91 22.87 8.27
C ARG A 19 9.16 22.11 7.89
N LEU A 20 9.31 20.89 8.39
CA LEU A 20 10.47 20.03 8.17
C LEU A 20 10.25 19.09 6.98
N LEU A 21 8.98 18.78 6.67
CA LEU A 21 8.60 17.91 5.58
C LEU A 21 8.42 18.66 4.24
N PRO A 22 8.60 17.98 3.10
CA PRO A 22 8.31 18.56 1.79
C PRO A 22 6.81 18.83 1.60
N ASP A 23 6.46 19.95 0.97
CA ASP A 23 5.08 20.34 0.69
C ASP A 23 4.50 19.50 -0.48
N ASN A 24 3.93 18.35 -0.15
CA ASN A 24 3.32 17.42 -1.10
C ASN A 24 2.10 16.72 -0.48
N PHE A 25 1.35 15.99 -1.31
CA PHE A 25 0.12 15.30 -0.88
C PHE A 25 0.36 14.22 0.18
N GLU A 26 1.47 13.49 0.12
CA GLU A 26 1.81 12.44 1.09
C GLU A 26 2.12 13.03 2.47
N THR A 27 2.77 14.19 2.51
CA THR A 27 2.99 14.96 3.73
C THR A 27 1.67 15.47 4.30
N GLU A 28 0.74 15.95 3.47
CA GLU A 28 -0.57 16.41 3.92
C GLU A 28 -1.36 15.26 4.58
N ASP A 29 -1.42 14.10 3.93
CA ASP A 29 -2.03 12.88 4.46
C ASP A 29 -1.39 12.47 5.80
N LEU A 30 -0.05 12.45 5.90
CA LEU A 30 0.65 12.13 7.15
C LEU A 30 0.29 13.10 8.28
N LEU A 31 0.24 14.40 8.00
CA LEU A 31 -0.09 15.40 9.01
C LEU A 31 -1.55 15.27 9.49
N GLU A 32 -2.47 14.91 8.61
CA GLU A 32 -3.85 14.60 8.98
C GLU A 32 -3.93 13.33 9.85
N ASP A 33 -3.21 12.27 9.48
CA ASP A 33 -3.15 11.03 10.24
C ASP A 33 -2.55 11.24 11.63
N LEU A 34 -1.45 11.98 11.74
CA LEU A 34 -0.83 12.34 13.03
C LEU A 34 -1.81 13.14 13.89
N LYS A 35 -2.53 14.09 13.31
CA LYS A 35 -3.53 14.88 14.03
C LYS A 35 -4.67 13.99 14.54
N ALA A 36 -5.17 13.06 13.72
CA ALA A 36 -6.19 12.09 14.15
C ALA A 36 -5.66 11.22 15.30
N HIS A 37 -4.47 10.67 15.15
CA HIS A 37 -3.83 9.80 16.14
C HIS A 37 -3.64 10.50 17.50
N ILE A 38 -3.20 11.76 17.52
CA ILE A 38 -3.06 12.54 18.76
C ILE A 38 -4.41 12.71 19.46
N ASN A 39 -5.47 13.02 18.71
CA ASN A 39 -6.79 13.22 19.30
C ASN A 39 -7.38 11.92 19.84
N GLU A 40 -7.29 10.83 19.08
CA GLU A 40 -7.76 9.51 19.51
C GLU A 40 -6.97 9.00 20.73
N GLY A 41 -5.65 9.16 20.72
CA GLY A 41 -4.77 8.80 21.83
C GLY A 41 -5.11 9.58 23.10
N LEU A 42 -5.35 10.90 22.96
CA LEU A 42 -5.75 11.76 24.07
C LEU A 42 -7.12 11.36 24.62
N GLU A 43 -8.12 11.14 23.76
CA GLU A 43 -9.46 10.71 24.18
C GLU A 43 -9.41 9.38 24.94
N ASN A 44 -8.62 8.42 24.44
CA ASN A 44 -8.46 7.12 25.08
C ASN A 44 -7.79 7.26 26.46
N LYS A 45 -6.71 8.05 26.57
CA LYS A 45 -6.06 8.30 27.86
C LYS A 45 -6.99 9.03 28.85
N ILE A 46 -7.77 10.02 28.39
CA ILE A 46 -8.77 10.71 29.23
C ILE A 46 -9.82 9.72 29.73
N LYS A 47 -10.30 8.81 28.87
CA LYS A 47 -11.30 7.80 29.24
C LYS A 47 -10.77 6.83 30.31
N ASN A 48 -9.50 6.46 30.23
CA ASN A 48 -8.88 5.52 31.16
C ASN A 48 -8.41 6.18 32.46
N ARG A 49 -8.02 7.46 32.41
CA ARG A 49 -7.46 8.22 33.53
C ARG A 49 -8.14 9.60 33.67
N PRO A 50 -9.45 9.66 33.96
CA PRO A 50 -10.21 10.91 33.97
C PRO A 50 -9.82 11.89 35.09
N SER A 51 -9.12 11.40 36.12
CA SER A 51 -8.63 12.22 37.23
C SER A 51 -7.32 12.96 36.93
N GLU A 52 -6.62 12.58 35.86
CA GLU A 52 -5.37 13.23 35.45
C GLU A 52 -5.64 14.49 34.63
N SER A 53 -4.68 15.42 34.67
CA SER A 53 -4.77 16.65 33.90
C SER A 53 -4.72 16.33 32.41
N LYS A 54 -5.72 16.79 31.64
CA LYS A 54 -5.73 16.71 30.16
C LYS A 54 -4.41 17.21 29.53
N ARG A 55 -3.73 18.15 30.20
CA ARG A 55 -2.44 18.67 29.76
C ARG A 55 -1.35 17.61 29.83
N ASP A 56 -1.27 16.93 30.95
CA ASP A 56 -0.21 15.96 31.21
C ASP A 56 -0.43 14.73 30.33
N LEU A 57 -1.68 14.32 30.14
CA LEU A 57 -2.07 13.28 29.18
C LEU A 57 -1.73 13.66 27.74
N LEU A 58 -1.93 14.92 27.33
CA LEU A 58 -1.54 15.38 25.99
C LEU A 58 -0.03 15.34 25.81
N TYR A 59 0.74 15.81 26.79
CA TYR A 59 2.20 15.73 26.70
C TYR A 59 2.68 14.28 26.66
N GLU A 60 2.03 13.37 27.38
CA GLU A 60 2.32 11.94 27.31
C GLU A 60 2.04 11.39 25.90
N VAL A 61 0.92 11.75 25.26
CA VAL A 61 0.65 11.35 23.86
C VAL A 61 1.71 11.90 22.91
N LEU A 62 2.10 13.16 23.08
CA LEU A 62 3.12 13.78 22.23
C LEU A 62 4.51 13.18 22.46
N ASP A 63 4.83 12.79 23.69
CA ASP A 63 6.08 12.11 24.04
C ASP A 63 6.11 10.68 23.46
N ASP A 64 4.97 9.96 23.54
CA ASP A 64 4.80 8.64 22.93
C ASP A 64 4.97 8.68 21.39
N LEU A 65 4.62 9.81 20.76
CA LEU A 65 4.77 10.07 19.32
C LEU A 65 6.20 10.42 18.90
N GLY A 66 7.08 10.74 19.83
CA GLY A 66 8.44 11.21 19.55
C GLY A 66 8.54 12.70 19.22
N THR A 67 9.73 13.13 18.83
CA THR A 67 10.00 14.53 18.48
C THR A 67 9.66 14.80 17.00
N PRO A 68 9.36 16.06 16.62
CA PRO A 68 9.16 16.41 15.22
C PRO A 68 10.33 16.01 14.31
N GLU A 69 11.56 16.06 14.83
CA GLU A 69 12.77 15.66 14.11
C GLU A 69 12.83 14.13 13.90
N GLU A 70 12.48 13.33 14.90
CA GLU A 70 12.42 11.86 14.80
C GLU A 70 11.34 11.42 13.80
N ILE A 71 10.16 12.05 13.82
CA ILE A 71 9.08 11.75 12.86
C ILE A 71 9.51 12.03 11.41
N VAL A 72 10.25 13.12 11.20
CA VAL A 72 10.78 13.48 9.87
C VAL A 72 11.86 12.51 9.41
N GLU A 73 12.71 12.07 10.33
CA GLU A 73 13.72 11.05 10.05
C GLU A 73 13.06 9.72 9.68
N GLU A 74 12.07 9.27 10.44
CA GLU A 74 11.29 8.07 10.15
C GLU A 74 10.58 8.17 8.79
N TYR A 75 9.93 9.30 8.49
CA TYR A 75 9.31 9.53 7.19
C TYR A 75 10.32 9.47 6.03
N GLY A 76 11.50 10.07 6.21
CA GLY A 76 12.58 10.00 5.23
C GLY A 76 13.10 8.57 5.04
N ILE A 77 13.19 7.80 6.11
CA ILE A 77 13.58 6.39 6.07
C ILE A 77 12.51 5.55 5.37
N GLU A 78 11.22 5.77 5.66
CA GLU A 78 10.11 5.07 5.01
C GLU A 78 10.06 5.37 3.51
N GLN A 79 10.32 6.61 3.07
CA GLN A 79 10.43 6.90 1.63
C GLN A 79 11.59 6.18 0.94
N ILE A 80 12.68 5.90 1.67
CA ILE A 80 13.86 5.19 1.14
C ILE A 80 13.69 3.66 1.24
N GLN A 81 12.99 3.18 2.27
CA GLN A 81 12.77 1.76 2.59
C GLN A 81 11.47 1.19 2.05
N GLU A 82 10.50 2.00 1.63
CA GLU A 82 9.51 1.54 0.67
C GLU A 82 10.32 1.01 -0.51
N PRO A 83 10.30 -0.30 -0.80
CA PRO A 83 10.94 -0.81 -2.00
C PRO A 83 10.08 -0.29 -3.13
N VAL A 84 10.40 0.91 -3.63
CA VAL A 84 9.78 1.66 -4.73
C VAL A 84 8.64 0.83 -5.28
N SER A 85 7.47 0.88 -4.62
CA SER A 85 6.34 0.15 -5.17
C SER A 85 6.13 0.84 -6.50
N ALA A 86 6.41 0.10 -7.57
CA ALA A 86 6.62 0.64 -8.90
C ALA A 86 5.30 1.21 -9.44
N LYS A 87 4.89 2.38 -8.95
CA LYS A 87 3.62 3.05 -9.23
C LYS A 87 3.71 3.81 -10.55
N ARG A 88 4.20 3.11 -11.58
CA ARG A 88 3.87 3.29 -13.01
C ARG A 88 4.46 2.20 -13.91
N GLY A 89 5.46 1.45 -13.44
CA GLY A 89 6.10 0.34 -14.18
C GLY A 89 5.41 -1.03 -14.03
N ASN A 90 4.62 -1.24 -12.97
CA ASN A 90 4.21 -2.59 -12.57
C ASN A 90 3.07 -3.21 -13.39
N ARG A 91 2.32 -2.42 -14.19
CA ARG A 91 1.29 -3.01 -15.06
C ARG A 91 1.91 -3.88 -16.14
N PHE A 92 2.97 -3.41 -16.78
CA PHE A 92 3.62 -4.17 -17.84
C PHE A 92 4.26 -5.45 -17.30
N GLU A 93 4.95 -5.35 -16.16
CA GLU A 93 5.57 -6.51 -15.49
C GLU A 93 4.52 -7.54 -15.04
N TYR A 94 3.41 -7.10 -14.45
CA TYR A 94 2.30 -7.99 -14.12
C TYR A 94 1.73 -8.71 -15.35
N TYR A 95 1.53 -7.99 -16.47
CA TYR A 95 1.08 -8.63 -17.71
C TYR A 95 2.12 -9.58 -18.30
N VAL A 96 3.42 -9.25 -18.21
CA VAL A 96 4.52 -10.10 -18.69
C VAL A 96 4.61 -11.39 -17.86
N VAL A 97 4.59 -11.28 -16.53
CA VAL A 97 4.62 -12.44 -15.61
C VAL A 97 3.38 -13.32 -15.82
N ARG A 98 2.20 -12.71 -15.99
CA ARG A 98 0.96 -13.43 -16.29
C ARG A 98 1.02 -14.14 -17.64
N LEU A 99 1.58 -13.50 -18.67
CA LEU A 99 1.78 -14.11 -19.99
C LEU A 99 2.75 -15.30 -19.93
N LEU A 100 3.86 -15.14 -19.22
CA LEU A 100 4.83 -16.20 -18.96
C LEU A 100 4.21 -17.40 -18.23
N ALA A 101 3.42 -17.13 -17.18
CA ALA A 101 2.72 -18.18 -16.45
C ALA A 101 1.73 -18.93 -17.36
N ALA A 102 0.94 -18.21 -18.15
CA ALA A 102 0.01 -18.81 -19.11
C ALA A 102 0.72 -19.66 -20.17
N PHE A 103 1.88 -19.18 -20.67
CA PHE A 103 2.70 -19.92 -21.61
C PHE A 103 3.22 -21.24 -21.01
N VAL A 104 3.74 -21.20 -19.78
CA VAL A 104 4.21 -22.41 -19.08
C VAL A 104 3.08 -23.40 -18.88
N VAL A 105 1.90 -22.94 -18.45
CA VAL A 105 0.72 -23.79 -18.28
C VAL A 105 0.29 -24.44 -19.60
N ALA A 106 0.28 -23.68 -20.71
CA ALA A 106 -0.06 -24.21 -22.03
C ALA A 106 0.93 -25.28 -22.50
N VAL A 107 2.23 -25.07 -22.29
CA VAL A 107 3.29 -26.05 -22.63
C VAL A 107 3.14 -27.33 -21.81
N LEU A 108 2.89 -27.21 -20.49
CA LEU A 108 2.67 -28.37 -19.62
C LEU A 108 1.40 -29.15 -19.99
N ALA A 109 0.30 -28.43 -20.26
CA ALA A 109 -0.95 -29.05 -20.67
C ALA A 109 -0.81 -29.76 -22.04
N ALA A 110 -0.12 -29.16 -23.00
CA ALA A 110 0.16 -29.79 -24.29
C ALA A 110 1.03 -31.05 -24.15
N TRP A 111 2.01 -31.02 -23.25
CA TRP A 111 2.87 -32.17 -22.96
C TRP A 111 2.05 -33.34 -22.39
N ILE A 112 1.15 -33.07 -21.44
CA ILE A 112 0.24 -34.07 -20.87
C ILE A 112 -0.69 -34.65 -21.94
N VAL A 113 -1.28 -33.81 -22.78
CA VAL A 113 -2.17 -34.26 -23.88
C VAL A 113 -1.42 -35.14 -24.87
N SER A 114 -0.20 -34.78 -25.24
CA SER A 114 0.63 -35.57 -26.15
C SER A 114 0.97 -36.95 -25.58
N ILE A 115 1.24 -37.04 -24.28
CA ILE A 115 1.50 -38.33 -23.59
C ILE A 115 0.24 -39.20 -23.56
N ILE A 116 -0.91 -38.64 -23.16
CA ILE A 116 -2.17 -39.40 -23.02
C ILE A 116 -2.67 -39.90 -24.38
N THR A 117 -2.40 -39.16 -25.45
CA THR A 117 -2.85 -39.51 -26.80
C THR A 117 -1.86 -40.40 -27.55
N GLU A 118 -0.78 -40.87 -26.91
CA GLU A 118 0.29 -41.66 -27.53
C GLU A 118 0.85 -41.02 -28.83
N GLY A 119 0.86 -39.68 -28.88
CA GLY A 119 1.30 -38.94 -30.07
C GLY A 119 0.27 -38.81 -31.19
N ALA A 120 -0.98 -39.24 -31.00
CA ALA A 120 -2.06 -39.00 -31.97
C ALA A 120 -2.40 -37.50 -32.11
N VAL A 121 -2.11 -36.70 -31.09
CA VAL A 121 -2.13 -35.24 -31.15
C VAL A 121 -0.69 -34.74 -31.07
N ASP A 122 -0.26 -34.04 -32.13
CA ASP A 122 1.05 -33.41 -32.18
C ASP A 122 1.16 -32.35 -31.06
N PHE A 123 2.24 -32.44 -30.28
CA PHE A 123 2.57 -31.51 -29.21
C PHE A 123 2.54 -30.05 -29.70
N TYR A 124 3.10 -29.77 -30.88
CA TYR A 124 3.12 -28.42 -31.44
C TYR A 124 1.72 -27.91 -31.78
N PHE A 125 0.85 -28.79 -32.28
CA PHE A 125 -0.55 -28.45 -32.54
C PHE A 125 -1.31 -28.14 -31.24
N ALA A 126 -1.11 -28.94 -30.19
CA ALA A 126 -1.72 -28.73 -28.89
C ALA A 126 -1.26 -27.42 -28.23
N VAL A 127 0.04 -27.09 -28.30
CA VAL A 127 0.58 -25.81 -27.78
C VAL A 127 -0.06 -24.61 -28.49
N VAL A 128 -0.15 -24.64 -29.82
CA VAL A 128 -0.73 -23.52 -30.61
C VAL A 128 -2.20 -23.32 -30.28
N VAL A 129 -2.98 -24.40 -30.17
CA VAL A 129 -4.41 -24.32 -29.81
C VAL A 129 -4.59 -23.74 -28.40
N LEU A 130 -3.83 -24.22 -27.42
CA LEU A 130 -3.92 -23.73 -26.04
C LEU A 130 -3.49 -22.26 -25.91
N LEU A 131 -2.45 -21.84 -26.64
CA LEU A 131 -2.05 -20.44 -26.71
C LEU A 131 -3.15 -19.56 -27.31
N ALA A 132 -3.82 -20.02 -28.37
CA ALA A 132 -4.94 -19.29 -28.97
C ALA A 132 -6.08 -19.10 -27.97
N PHE A 133 -6.44 -20.15 -27.21
CA PHE A 133 -7.44 -20.04 -26.14
C PHE A 133 -7.02 -19.06 -25.03
N ALA A 134 -5.77 -19.11 -24.58
CA ALA A 134 -5.26 -18.20 -23.55
C ALA A 134 -5.33 -16.73 -24.00
N VAL A 135 -5.00 -16.44 -25.27
CA VAL A 135 -5.09 -15.08 -25.84
C VAL A 135 -6.55 -14.62 -25.94
N ILE A 136 -7.45 -15.49 -26.40
CA ILE A 136 -8.89 -15.18 -26.48
C ILE A 136 -9.46 -14.91 -25.09
N GLU A 137 -9.15 -15.75 -24.10
CA GLU A 137 -9.60 -15.58 -22.73
C GLU A 137 -9.08 -14.27 -22.13
N TRP A 138 -7.82 -13.93 -22.40
CA TRP A 138 -7.25 -12.65 -21.98
C TRP A 138 -8.00 -11.47 -22.60
N PHE A 139 -8.32 -11.52 -23.89
CA PHE A 139 -9.09 -10.48 -24.57
C PHE A 139 -10.52 -10.34 -24.00
N VAL A 140 -11.18 -11.46 -23.70
CA VAL A 140 -12.51 -11.48 -23.08
C VAL A 140 -12.48 -10.86 -21.67
N ARG A 141 -11.51 -11.27 -20.83
CA ARG A 141 -11.37 -10.71 -19.48
C ARG A 141 -10.98 -9.23 -19.50
N ALA A 142 -10.12 -8.80 -20.44
CA ALA A 142 -9.75 -7.40 -20.60
C ALA A 142 -10.96 -6.52 -20.95
N LYS A 143 -11.90 -7.04 -21.75
CA LYS A 143 -13.15 -6.35 -22.08
C LYS A 143 -14.13 -6.28 -20.90
N GLN A 144 -14.15 -7.29 -20.02
CA GLN A 144 -15.03 -7.35 -18.84
C GLN A 144 -14.59 -6.48 -17.67
N ILE A 145 -13.31 -6.12 -17.57
CA ILE A 145 -12.77 -5.26 -16.50
C ILE A 145 -12.90 -3.76 -16.87
N GLY A 146 -13.34 -3.45 -18.09
CA GLY A 146 -13.49 -2.10 -18.62
C GLY A 146 -14.90 -1.48 -18.50
N GLU A 147 -15.84 -2.17 -17.87
CA GLU A 147 -17.13 -1.65 -17.37
C GLU A 147 -17.11 -1.62 -15.83
#